data_AF-A0A1V5D902-F1
#
_entry.id   AF-A0A1V5D902-F1
#
_cell.length_a   1.000
_cell.length_b   1.000
_cell.length_c   1.000
_cell.angle_alpha   90.00
_cell.angle_beta   90.00
_cell.angle_gamma   90.00
#
_symmetry.space_group_name_H-M   'P 1'
#
loop_
_entity.id
_entity.type
_entity.pdbx_description
1 polymer ?
#
loop_
_entity_poly.entity_id
_entity_poly.type
_entity_poly.pdbx_seq_one_letter_code
_entity_poly.pdbx_strand_id
1 'polypeptide(L)'
;MKNTLDKATIGFVLSAGFVNILNAFLVIFKELTPSFKKAMADATGHHWITHGMIILGLFVILGFVFSGTIKPAYRVAEKLSQMILLSVVIGGGLITAFYLLH
;
A
#
# COMPACT_ATOMS: atom_id res chain seq x y z
N MET A 1 -20.60 0.82 24.84
CA MET A 1 -19.56 -0.19 24.50
C MET A 1 -18.27 0.54 24.15
N LYS A 2 -17.11 0.15 24.70
CA LYS A 2 -15.82 0.71 24.27
C LYS A 2 -15.47 0.12 22.90
N ASN A 3 -15.48 0.92 21.85
CA ASN A 3 -15.16 0.49 20.48
C ASN A 3 -13.64 0.30 20.36
N THR A 4 -13.17 -0.86 20.81
CA THR A 4 -11.74 -1.25 20.80
C THR A 4 -11.49 -2.03 19.53
N LEU A 5 -10.55 -1.58 18.71
CA LEU A 5 -10.15 -2.33 17.51
C LEU A 5 -9.14 -3.40 17.91
N ASP A 6 -9.28 -4.58 17.30
CA ASP A 6 -8.33 -5.67 17.48
C ASP A 6 -7.04 -5.40 16.70
N LYS A 7 -5.98 -6.12 17.06
CA LYS A 7 -4.64 -5.96 16.47
C LYS A 7 -4.58 -6.29 14.98
N ALA A 8 -5.44 -7.18 14.48
CA ALA A 8 -5.50 -7.51 13.06
C ALA A 8 -6.06 -6.31 12.29
N THR A 9 -7.20 -5.77 12.73
CA THR A 9 -7.78 -4.57 12.11
C THR A 9 -6.79 -3.40 12.08
N ILE A 10 -6.14 -3.10 13.20
CA ILE A 10 -5.17 -1.98 13.24
C ILE A 10 -3.99 -2.26 12.30
N GLY A 11 -3.39 -3.45 12.36
CA GLY A 11 -2.22 -3.79 11.56
C GLY A 11 -2.48 -3.80 10.05
N PHE A 12 -3.60 -4.36 9.61
CA PHE A 12 -3.95 -4.38 8.19
C PHE A 12 -4.37 -3.01 7.65
N VAL A 13 -4.95 -2.14 8.47
CA VAL A 13 -5.20 -0.74 8.08
C VAL A 13 -3.90 0.05 7.91
N LEU A 14 -2.95 -0.11 8.83
CA LEU A 14 -1.62 0.49 8.68
C LEU A 14 -0.90 -0.02 7.43
N SER A 15 -0.98 -1.33 7.18
CA SER A 15 -0.47 -1.96 5.97
C SER A 15 -1.09 -1.36 4.71
N ALA A 16 -2.42 -1.26 4.65
CA ALA A 16 -3.13 -0.67 3.52
C ALA A 16 -2.66 0.76 3.22
N GLY A 17 -2.56 1.62 4.24
CA GLY A 17 -2.10 2.99 4.05
C GLY A 17 -0.67 3.08 3.54
N PHE A 18 0.24 2.29 4.10
CA PHE A 18 1.65 2.28 3.70
C PHE A 18 1.83 1.71 2.28
N VAL A 19 1.17 0.59 1.99
CA VAL A 19 1.22 -0.08 0.69
C VAL A 19 0.59 0.75 -0.42
N ASN A 20 -0.43 1.55 -0.12
CA ASN A 20 -1.01 2.44 -1.13
C ASN A 20 -0.02 3.51 -1.62
N ILE A 21 0.85 4.02 -0.73
CA ILE A 21 1.91 4.95 -1.11
C ILE A 21 3.03 4.23 -1.88
N LEU A 22 3.46 3.06 -1.40
CA LEU A 22 4.45 2.25 -2.12
C LEU A 22 3.96 1.81 -3.50
N ASN A 23 2.66 1.56 -3.67
CA ASN A 23 2.04 1.27 -4.94
C ASN A 23 2.26 2.41 -5.93
N ALA A 24 2.04 3.66 -5.51
CA ALA A 24 2.29 4.84 -6.35
C ALA A 24 3.77 4.94 -6.75
N PHE A 25 4.70 4.77 -5.80
CA PHE A 25 6.13 4.79 -6.10
C PHE A 25 6.55 3.65 -7.04
N LEU A 26 6.00 2.45 -6.88
CA LEU A 26 6.31 1.32 -7.76
C LEU A 26 5.79 1.56 -9.18
N VAL A 27 4.62 2.19 -9.34
CA VAL A 27 4.14 2.64 -10.66
C VAL A 27 5.12 3.63 -11.27
N ILE A 28 5.43 4.72 -10.59
CA ILE A 28 6.33 5.75 -11.14
C ILE A 28 7.69 5.15 -11.50
N PHE A 29 8.29 4.38 -10.59
CA PHE A 29 9.61 3.78 -10.79
C PHE A 29 9.63 2.81 -11.98
N LYS A 30 8.65 1.89 -12.09
CA LYS A 30 8.60 0.94 -13.20
C LYS A 30 8.31 1.65 -14.51
N GLU A 31 7.49 2.70 -14.51
CA GLU A 31 7.16 3.42 -15.73
C GLU A 31 8.37 4.20 -16.29
N LEU A 32 9.20 4.76 -15.40
CA LEU A 32 10.44 5.48 -15.74
C LEU A 32 11.65 4.58 -16.03
N THR A 33 11.58 3.29 -15.73
CA THR A 33 12.73 2.36 -15.83
C THR A 33 12.42 1.20 -16.77
N PRO A 34 12.68 1.32 -18.09
CA PRO A 34 12.31 0.30 -19.08
C PRO A 34 12.87 -1.10 -18.78
N SER A 35 14.12 -1.20 -18.32
CA SER A 35 14.75 -2.47 -17.96
C SER A 35 14.05 -3.16 -16.79
N PHE A 36 13.66 -2.39 -15.76
CA PHE A 36 12.91 -2.91 -14.61
C PHE A 36 11.50 -3.35 -15.01
N LYS A 37 10.78 -2.53 -15.80
CA LYS A 37 9.47 -2.90 -16.34
C LYS A 37 9.54 -4.20 -17.15
N LYS A 38 10.59 -4.35 -17.97
CA LYS A 38 10.83 -5.57 -18.73
C LYS A 38 11.09 -6.76 -17.81
N ALA A 39 11.96 -6.63 -16.81
CA ALA A 39 12.21 -7.70 -15.84
C ALA A 39 10.93 -8.14 -15.11
N MET A 40 10.05 -7.18 -14.75
CA MET A 40 8.74 -7.49 -14.20
C MET A 40 7.87 -8.26 -15.19
N ALA A 41 7.85 -7.88 -16.47
CA ALA A 41 7.11 -8.60 -17.50
C ALA A 41 7.67 -10.01 -17.75
N ASP A 42 8.99 -10.17 -17.80
CA ASP A 42 9.66 -11.45 -18.03
C ASP A 42 9.35 -12.47 -16.91
N ALA A 43 9.14 -12.01 -15.68
CA ALA A 43 8.86 -12.87 -14.53
C ALA A 43 7.47 -13.55 -14.56
N THR A 44 6.44 -12.89 -15.12
CA THR A 44 5.04 -13.37 -15.04
C THR A 44 4.26 -13.21 -16.36
N GLY A 45 4.91 -12.82 -17.44
CA GLY A 45 4.29 -12.52 -18.73
C GLY A 45 3.69 -11.12 -18.85
N HIS A 46 3.48 -10.40 -17.74
CA HIS A 46 2.99 -9.02 -17.77
C HIS A 46 3.43 -8.23 -16.53
N HIS A 47 4.05 -7.05 -16.74
CA HIS A 47 4.54 -6.24 -15.62
C HIS A 47 3.46 -5.81 -14.60
N TRP A 48 2.18 -5.72 -14.98
CA TRP A 48 1.08 -5.46 -14.05
C TRP A 48 0.73 -6.66 -13.16
N ILE A 49 0.96 -7.90 -13.63
CA ILE A 49 0.79 -9.11 -12.81
C ILE A 49 1.86 -9.13 -11.72
N THR A 50 3.14 -9.00 -12.08
CA THR A 50 4.25 -8.91 -11.10
C THR A 50 4.04 -7.76 -10.12
N HIS A 51 3.57 -6.61 -10.61
CA HIS A 51 3.22 -5.46 -9.76
C HIS A 51 2.16 -5.83 -8.72
N GLY A 52 1.04 -6.41 -9.15
CA GLY A 52 -0.04 -6.83 -8.25
C GLY A 52 0.43 -7.83 -7.20
N MET A 53 1.28 -8.80 -7.60
CA MET A 53 1.88 -9.77 -6.68
C MET A 53 2.77 -9.10 -5.62
N ILE A 54 3.61 -8.14 -6.01
CA ILE A 54 4.46 -7.39 -5.07
C ILE A 54 3.59 -6.62 -4.07
N ILE A 55 2.60 -5.88 -4.55
CA ILE A 55 1.73 -5.06 -3.70
C ILE A 55 0.90 -5.93 -2.75
N LEU A 56 0.32 -7.03 -3.24
CA LEU A 56 -0.41 -7.98 -2.39
C LEU A 56 0.50 -8.64 -1.36
N GLY A 57 1.70 -9.06 -1.76
CA GLY A 57 2.69 -9.64 -0.87
C GLY A 57 3.09 -8.68 0.24
N LEU A 58 3.41 -7.43 -0.11
CA LEU A 58 3.72 -6.38 0.86
C LEU A 58 2.55 -6.12 1.81
N PHE A 59 1.31 -6.06 1.29
CA PHE A 59 0.11 -5.89 2.12
C PHE A 59 -0.04 -6.99 3.18
N VAL A 60 0.10 -8.24 2.76
CA VAL A 60 -0.03 -9.39 3.66
C VAL A 60 1.10 -9.41 4.68
N ILE A 61 2.35 -9.27 4.24
CA ILE A 61 3.54 -9.31 5.11
C ILE A 61 3.48 -8.18 6.14
N LEU A 62 3.28 -6.93 5.69
CA LEU A 62 3.22 -5.78 6.59
C LEU A 62 2.00 -5.85 7.52
N GLY A 63 0.87 -6.37 7.04
CA GLY A 63 -0.32 -6.59 7.86
C GLY A 63 -0.01 -7.45 9.07
N PHE A 64 0.62 -8.61 8.85
CA PHE A 64 1.03 -9.49 9.95
C PHE A 64 2.13 -8.87 10.83
N VAL A 65 3.12 -8.20 10.26
CA VAL A 65 4.19 -7.52 11.02
C VAL A 65 3.61 -6.45 11.95
N PHE A 66 2.71 -5.60 11.45
CA PHE A 66 2.07 -4.57 12.27
C PHE A 66 1.13 -5.16 13.31
N SER A 67 0.36 -6.19 12.96
CA SER A 67 -0.49 -6.90 13.93
C SER A 67 0.30 -7.60 15.04
N GLY A 68 1.54 -8.02 14.77
CA GLY A 68 2.43 -8.63 15.77
C GLY A 68 3.06 -7.62 16.74
N THR A 69 3.16 -6.35 16.36
CA THR A 69 3.81 -5.30 17.16
C THR A 69 2.84 -4.42 17.93
N ILE A 70 1.55 -4.47 17.60
CA ILE A 70 0.52 -3.56 18.13
C ILE A 70 -0.38 -4.25 19.15
N LYS A 71 -0.73 -3.51 20.21
CA LYS A 71 -1.74 -3.93 21.20
C LYS A 71 -3.14 -3.44 20.77
N PRO A 72 -4.22 -4.17 21.11
CA PRO A 72 -5.58 -3.67 20.94
C PRO A 72 -5.74 -2.28 21.56
N ALA A 73 -6.39 -1.36 20.85
CA ALA A 73 -6.42 0.05 21.23
C ALA A 73 -7.84 0.63 21.11
N TYR A 74 -8.17 1.50 22.07
CA TYR A 74 -9.44 2.23 22.09
C TYR A 74 -9.27 3.60 21.40
N ARG A 75 -10.33 4.12 20.76
CA ARG A 75 -10.36 5.45 20.13
C ARG A 75 -9.26 5.70 19.07
N VAL A 76 -8.79 4.65 18.39
CA VAL A 76 -7.82 4.79 17.27
C VAL A 76 -8.48 4.83 15.88
N ALA A 77 -9.76 4.46 15.78
CA ALA A 77 -10.47 4.32 14.51
C ALA A 77 -10.43 5.60 13.66
N GLU A 78 -10.67 6.77 14.27
CA GLU A 78 -10.65 8.06 13.56
C GLU A 78 -9.28 8.36 12.93
N LYS A 79 -8.20 8.14 13.67
CA LYS A 79 -6.83 8.35 13.19
C LYS A 79 -6.49 7.40 12.04
N LEU A 80 -6.90 6.13 12.16
CA LEU A 80 -6.71 5.12 11.12
C LEU A 80 -7.50 5.46 9.84
N SER A 81 -8.73 5.94 9.98
CA SER A 81 -9.55 6.42 8.86
C SER A 81 -8.93 7.63 8.18
N GLN A 82 -8.47 8.63 8.95
CA GLN A 82 -7.77 9.81 8.42
C GLN A 82 -6.49 9.42 7.69
N MET A 83 -5.71 8.50 8.26
CA MET A 83 -4.49 8.00 7.63
C MET A 83 -4.79 7.30 6.30
N ILE A 84 -5.80 6.41 6.23
CA ILE A 84 -6.19 5.79 4.97
C ILE A 84 -6.60 6.86 3.96
N LEU A 85 -7.49 7.79 4.34
CA LEU A 85 -7.95 8.86 3.46
C LEU A 85 -6.78 9.65 2.87
N LEU A 86 -5.87 10.12 3.72
CA LEU A 86 -4.67 10.83 3.28
C LEU A 86 -3.79 9.96 2.38
N SER A 87 -3.62 8.68 2.72
CA SER A 87 -2.82 7.77 1.89
C SER A 87 -3.41 7.61 0.49
N VAL A 88 -4.74 7.55 0.36
CA VAL A 88 -5.45 7.42 -0.92
C VAL A 88 -5.30 8.70 -1.74
N VAL A 89 -5.51 9.86 -1.11
CA VAL A 89 -5.34 11.17 -1.79
C VAL A 89 -3.91 11.34 -2.27
N ILE A 90 -2.92 11.05 -1.43
CA ILE A 90 -1.50 11.18 -1.80
C ILE A 90 -1.13 10.16 -2.87
N GLY A 91 -1.43 8.87 -2.68
CA GLY A 91 -1.07 7.82 -3.63
C GLY A 91 -1.73 7.99 -4.99
N GLY A 92 -3.04 8.27 -5.02
CA GLY A 92 -3.77 8.56 -6.26
C GLY A 92 -3.29 9.85 -6.91
N GLY A 93 -3.02 10.89 -6.10
CA GLY A 93 -2.47 12.16 -6.54
C GLY A 93 -1.09 12.02 -7.21
N LEU A 94 -0.20 11.20 -6.63
CA LEU A 94 1.13 10.91 -7.19
C LEU A 94 1.03 10.23 -8.56
N ILE A 95 0.19 9.19 -8.69
CA ILE A 95 -0.01 8.50 -9.98
C ILE A 95 -0.64 9.44 -11.01
N THR A 96 -1.65 10.22 -10.60
CA THR A 96 -2.33 11.19 -11.48
C THR A 96 -1.36 12.25 -11.97
N ALA A 97 -0.62 12.87 -11.06
CA ALA A 97 0.38 13.89 -11.40
C ALA A 97 1.46 13.31 -12.32
N PHE A 98 1.93 12.08 -12.08
CA PHE A 98 2.89 11.43 -12.95
C PHE A 98 2.41 11.35 -14.40
N TYR A 99 1.22 10.79 -14.64
CA TYR A 99 0.66 10.63 -15.99
C TYR A 99 0.18 11.94 -16.65
N LEU A 100 -0.11 12.99 -15.88
CA LEU A 100 -0.44 14.30 -16.43
C LEU A 100 0.80 15.09 -16.86
N LEU A 101 1.97 14.78 -16.29
CA LEU A 101 3.20 15.54 -16.48
C LEU A 101 4.24 14.82 -17.35
N HIS A 102 4.05 13.53 -17.64
CA HIS A 102 4.96 12.67 -18.43
C HIS A 102 4.15 11.89 -19.45
#